data_AF-A0A1V1PRB7-F1
#
_entry.id   AF-A0A1V1PRB7-F1
#
_cell.length_a   1.000
_cell.length_b   1.000
_cell.length_c   1.000
_cell.angle_alpha   90.00
_cell.angle_beta   90.00
_cell.angle_gamma   90.00
#
_symmetry.space_group_name_H-M   'P 1'
#
loop_
_entity.id
_entity.type
_entity.pdbx_description
1 polymer ?
#
loop_
_entity_poly.entity_id
_entity_poly.type
_entity_poly.pdbx_seq_one_letter_code
_entity_poly.pdbx_strand_id
1 'polypeptide(L)'
;MYFEWDRSNLNQAALETIDAAVARARQCNVGGVVVVGHTDTSGSPTYNQGLSERRASVVRDALVARGIGAGSITAQARGESDLARATRDGVREPLNRRTAVTISFR
;
A
#
# COMPACT_ATOMS: atom_id res chain seq x y z
N MET A 1 5.22 2.87 1.17
CA MET A 1 6.01 2.21 0.11
C MET A 1 5.61 2.80 -1.23
N TYR A 2 6.55 2.92 -2.17
CA TYR A 2 6.30 3.56 -3.47
C TYR A 2 6.40 2.55 -4.62
N PHE A 3 5.64 2.79 -5.68
CA PHE A 3 5.57 1.95 -6.89
C PHE A 3 5.95 2.73 -8.15
N GLU A 4 6.51 2.01 -9.11
CA GLU A 4 6.67 2.51 -10.47
C GLU A 4 5.31 2.66 -11.17
N TRP A 5 5.30 3.37 -12.30
CA TRP A 5 4.09 3.58 -13.09
C TRP A 5 3.53 2.24 -13.60
N ASP A 6 2.21 2.06 -13.52
CA ASP A 6 1.48 0.82 -13.92
C ASP A 6 2.01 -0.48 -13.31
N ARG A 7 2.70 -0.38 -12.16
CA ARG A 7 3.33 -1.53 -11.51
C ARG A 7 2.74 -1.77 -10.14
N SER A 8 2.55 -3.04 -9.81
CA SER A 8 2.13 -3.51 -8.48
C SER A 8 3.14 -4.46 -7.84
N ASN A 9 4.30 -4.68 -8.46
CA ASN A 9 5.36 -5.49 -7.88
C ASN A 9 6.12 -4.73 -6.78
N LEU A 10 6.52 -5.45 -5.74
CA LEU A 10 7.36 -4.91 -4.67
C LEU A 10 8.80 -4.90 -5.14
N ASN A 11 9.47 -3.74 -5.03
CA ASN A 11 10.92 -3.66 -5.17
C ASN A 11 11.61 -3.97 -3.83
N GLN A 12 12.94 -4.08 -3.85
CA GLN A 12 13.72 -4.41 -2.66
C GLN A 12 13.48 -3.44 -1.50
N ALA A 13 13.46 -2.12 -1.76
CA ALA A 13 13.20 -1.11 -0.73
C ALA A 13 11.81 -1.27 -0.08
N ALA A 14 10.79 -1.66 -0.87
CA ALA A 14 9.47 -1.95 -0.35
C ALA A 14 9.49 -3.20 0.55
N LEU A 15 10.20 -4.26 0.14
CA LEU A 15 10.36 -5.47 0.95
C LEU A 15 11.07 -5.17 2.28
N GLU A 16 12.17 -4.40 2.26
CA GLU A 16 12.89 -3.97 3.47
C GLU A 16 11.98 -3.18 4.43
N THR A 17 11.13 -2.30 3.88
CA THR A 17 10.14 -1.56 4.69
C THR A 17 9.11 -2.51 5.33
N ILE A 18 8.65 -3.52 4.59
CA ILE A 18 7.73 -4.55 5.12
C ILE A 18 8.42 -5.34 6.23
N ASP A 19 9.67 -5.77 6.01
CA ASP A 19 10.43 -6.56 6.97
C ASP A 19 10.66 -5.79 8.27
N ALA A 20 11.01 -4.51 8.20
CA ALA A 20 11.14 -3.64 9.37
C ALA A 20 9.80 -3.49 10.12
N ALA A 21 8.70 -3.29 9.40
CA ALA A 21 7.37 -3.16 9.97
C ALA A 21 6.92 -4.46 10.68
N VAL A 22 7.18 -5.63 10.09
CA VAL A 22 6.87 -6.92 10.69
C VAL A 22 7.77 -7.22 11.89
N ALA A 23 9.06 -6.91 11.82
CA ALA A 23 9.96 -7.08 12.96
C ALA A 23 9.48 -6.28 14.18
N ARG A 24 9.02 -5.03 13.97
CA ARG A 24 8.41 -4.22 15.02
C ARG A 24 7.09 -4.81 15.51
N ALA A 25 6.24 -5.27 14.59
CA ALA A 25 4.98 -5.92 14.89
C ALA A 25 5.14 -7.17 15.77
N ARG A 26 6.20 -7.97 15.58
CA ARG A 26 6.48 -9.16 16.40
C ARG A 26 6.89 -8.84 17.84
N GLN A 27 7.42 -7.65 18.09
CA GLN A 27 7.85 -7.21 19.43
C GLN A 27 6.69 -6.61 20.24
N CYS A 28 5.53 -6.42 19.64
CA CYS A 28 4.38 -5.76 20.24
C CYS A 28 3.10 -6.60 20.03
N ASN A 29 2.06 -6.32 20.79
CA ASN A 29 0.76 -6.93 20.54
C ASN A 29 0.06 -6.15 19.42
N VAL A 30 -0.01 -6.73 18.22
CA VAL A 30 -0.65 -6.07 17.07
C VAL A 30 -2.16 -6.00 17.28
N GLY A 31 -2.71 -4.79 17.34
CA GLY A 31 -4.15 -4.54 17.40
C GLY A 31 -4.83 -4.63 16.04
N GLY A 32 -4.09 -4.36 14.97
CA GLY A 32 -4.55 -4.48 13.58
C GLY A 32 -3.57 -3.83 12.60
N VAL A 33 -3.73 -4.13 11.31
CA VAL A 33 -2.95 -3.57 10.21
C VAL A 33 -3.89 -3.07 9.13
N VAL A 34 -3.69 -1.84 8.67
CA VAL A 34 -4.43 -1.26 7.54
C VAL A 34 -3.46 -1.03 6.40
N VAL A 35 -3.81 -1.52 5.21
CA VAL A 35 -3.05 -1.37 3.97
C VAL A 35 -3.89 -0.59 2.98
N VAL A 36 -3.42 0.56 2.52
CA VAL A 36 -4.18 1.41 1.59
C VAL A 36 -3.38 1.65 0.31
N GLY A 37 -3.93 1.25 -0.83
CA GLY A 37 -3.35 1.53 -2.15
C GLY A 37 -3.79 2.87 -2.72
N HIS A 38 -2.86 3.58 -3.37
CA HIS A 38 -3.08 4.85 -4.05
C HIS A 38 -2.44 4.84 -5.46
N THR A 39 -2.95 5.70 -6.34
CA THR A 39 -2.42 5.98 -7.67
C THR A 39 -2.21 7.47 -7.88
N ASP A 40 -1.47 7.83 -8.93
CA ASP A 40 -1.49 9.18 -9.47
C ASP A 40 -2.72 9.38 -10.37
N THR A 41 -2.88 10.59 -10.91
CA THR A 41 -4.05 10.98 -11.73
C THR A 41 -3.86 10.67 -13.21
N SER A 42 -2.88 9.84 -13.59
CA SER A 42 -2.52 9.65 -15.01
C SER A 42 -3.38 8.62 -15.77
N GLY A 43 -4.27 7.91 -15.08
CA GLY A 43 -5.18 6.91 -15.64
C GLY A 43 -6.64 7.26 -15.36
N SER A 44 -7.59 6.49 -15.92
CA SER A 44 -9.00 6.72 -15.60
C SER A 44 -9.32 6.36 -14.14
N PRO A 45 -10.32 6.99 -13.50
CA PRO A 45 -10.67 6.70 -12.12
C PRO A 45 -10.92 5.20 -11.85
N THR A 46 -11.63 4.52 -12.76
CA THR A 46 -11.91 3.07 -12.66
C THR A 46 -10.65 2.23 -12.76
N TYR A 47 -9.75 2.57 -13.70
CA TYR A 47 -8.48 1.88 -13.83
C TYR A 47 -7.60 2.09 -12.59
N ASN A 48 -7.54 3.33 -12.10
CA ASN A 48 -6.78 3.73 -10.92
C ASN A 48 -7.28 3.03 -9.65
N GLN A 49 -8.60 2.88 -9.51
CA GLN A 49 -9.21 2.09 -8.44
C GLN A 49 -8.69 0.64 -8.49
N GLY A 50 -8.83 -0.05 -9.63
CA GLY A 50 -8.37 -1.44 -9.76
C GLY A 50 -6.86 -1.61 -9.59
N LEU A 51 -6.04 -0.64 -10.03
CA LEU A 51 -4.59 -0.66 -9.81
C LEU A 51 -4.24 -0.51 -8.32
N SER A 52 -4.93 0.37 -7.61
CA SER A 52 -4.73 0.55 -6.17
C SER A 52 -5.13 -0.69 -5.36
N GLU A 53 -6.19 -1.40 -5.76
CA GLU A 53 -6.60 -2.68 -5.18
C GLU A 53 -5.51 -3.74 -5.35
N ARG A 54 -4.99 -3.92 -6.56
CA ARG A 54 -3.90 -4.87 -6.82
C ARG A 54 -2.67 -4.58 -5.96
N ARG A 55 -2.28 -3.30 -5.84
CA ARG A 55 -1.15 -2.88 -4.99
C ARG A 55 -1.38 -3.18 -3.52
N ALA A 56 -2.56 -2.88 -3.00
CA ALA A 56 -2.92 -3.17 -1.61
C ALA A 56 -2.89 -4.68 -1.33
N SER A 57 -3.42 -5.49 -2.26
CA SER A 57 -3.41 -6.95 -2.15
C SER A 57 -1.99 -7.53 -2.13
N VAL A 58 -1.10 -7.07 -3.02
CA VAL A 58 0.30 -7.54 -3.03
C VAL A 58 1.00 -7.25 -1.71
N VAL A 59 0.79 -6.06 -1.13
CA VAL A 59 1.38 -5.70 0.18
C VAL A 59 0.76 -6.52 1.31
N ARG A 60 -0.56 -6.73 1.31
CA ARG A 60 -1.25 -7.62 2.25
C ARG A 60 -0.64 -9.02 2.21
N ASP A 61 -0.51 -9.61 1.02
CA ASP A 61 -0.03 -10.98 0.87
C ASP A 61 1.43 -11.10 1.32
N ALA A 62 2.24 -10.07 1.06
CA ALA A 62 3.62 -10.01 1.56
C ALA A 62 3.71 -9.91 3.10
N LEU A 63 2.76 -9.24 3.76
CA LEU A 63 2.65 -9.19 5.23
C LEU A 63 2.19 -10.55 5.80
N VAL A 64 1.22 -11.20 5.14
CA VAL A 64 0.75 -12.54 5.52
C VAL A 64 1.87 -13.57 5.41
N ALA A 65 2.64 -13.54 4.32
CA ALA A 65 3.80 -14.41 4.11
C ALA A 65 4.88 -14.26 5.20
N ARG A 66 4.89 -13.13 5.92
CA ARG A 66 5.82 -12.85 7.03
C ARG A 66 5.20 -13.13 8.41
N GLY A 67 4.01 -13.70 8.45
CA GLY A 67 3.37 -14.19 9.68
C GLY A 67 2.39 -13.22 10.34
N ILE A 68 2.03 -12.10 9.70
CA ILE A 68 0.90 -11.31 10.18
C ILE A 68 -0.40 -12.05 9.83
N GLY A 69 -1.23 -12.33 10.84
CA GLY A 69 -2.50 -13.01 10.62
C GLY A 69 -3.40 -12.25 9.65
N ALA A 70 -3.91 -12.93 8.62
CA ALA A 70 -4.73 -12.28 7.58
C ALA A 70 -5.98 -11.59 8.15
N GLY A 71 -6.57 -12.13 9.23
CA GLY A 71 -7.71 -11.53 9.93
C GLY A 71 -7.39 -10.22 10.67
N SER A 72 -6.10 -9.91 10.88
CA SER A 72 -5.66 -8.64 11.45
C SER A 72 -5.39 -7.58 10.39
N ILE A 73 -5.46 -7.92 9.09
CA ILE A 73 -5.12 -7.01 7.99
C ILE A 73 -6.38 -6.59 7.24
N THR A 74 -6.62 -5.28 7.17
CA THR A 74 -7.63 -4.68 6.30
C THR A 74 -6.95 -4.03 5.11
N ALA A 75 -7.25 -4.50 3.90
CA ALA A 75 -6.80 -3.88 2.65
C ALA A 75 -7.88 -2.95 2.09
N GLN A 76 -7.47 -1.74 1.71
CA GLN A 76 -8.31 -0.72 1.10
C GLN A 76 -7.64 -0.16 -0.14
N ALA A 77 -8.46 0.41 -1.01
CA ALA A 77 -8.04 1.00 -2.25
C ALA A 77 -8.72 2.35 -2.42
N ARG A 78 -7.92 3.37 -2.72
CA ARG A 78 -8.39 4.75 -2.85
C ARG A 78 -8.22 5.29 -4.26
N GLY A 79 -7.60 4.54 -5.18
CA GLY A 79 -7.22 5.05 -6.50
C GLY A 79 -6.53 6.40 -6.37
N GLU A 80 -7.07 7.39 -7.07
CA GLU A 80 -6.61 8.78 -7.08
C GLU A 80 -7.39 9.72 -6.13
N SER A 81 -8.30 9.19 -5.30
CA SER A 81 -9.17 10.00 -4.43
C SER A 81 -8.48 10.57 -3.19
N ASP A 82 -7.29 10.08 -2.85
CA ASP A 82 -6.50 10.50 -1.69
C ASP A 82 -5.01 10.65 -2.07
N LEU A 83 -4.69 11.82 -2.64
CA LEU A 83 -3.36 12.16 -3.15
C LEU A 83 -2.45 12.67 -2.02
N ALA A 84 -1.15 12.29 -2.00
CA ALA A 84 -0.20 12.95 -1.08
C ALA A 84 0.17 14.34 -1.58
N ARG A 85 0.20 14.48 -2.91
CA ARG A 85 0.48 15.75 -3.57
C ARG A 85 -0.65 16.01 -4.55
N ALA A 86 -1.39 17.10 -4.31
CA ALA A 86 -2.46 17.50 -5.22
C ALA A 86 -1.90 17.73 -6.62
N THR A 87 -2.54 17.11 -7.61
CA THR A 87 -2.19 17.25 -9.03
C THR A 87 -3.44 17.45 -9.87
N ARG A 88 -3.26 18.00 -11.07
CA ARG A 88 -4.32 18.04 -12.07
C ARG A 88 -4.55 16.63 -12.63
N ASP A 89 -5.67 16.43 -13.32
CA ASP A 89 -5.92 15.19 -14.06
C ASP A 89 -4.84 14.93 -15.12
N GLY A 90 -4.53 13.67 -15.37
CA GLY A 90 -3.50 13.22 -16.32
C GLY A 90 -2.05 13.32 -15.82
N VAL A 91 -1.79 13.76 -14.59
CA VAL A 91 -0.42 14.01 -14.10
C VAL A 91 0.19 12.75 -13.48
N ARG A 92 1.37 12.38 -13.99
CA ARG A 92 2.22 11.34 -13.37
C ARG A 92 2.98 11.93 -12.19
N GLU A 93 2.63 11.51 -10.98
CA GLU A 93 3.24 11.99 -9.73
C GLU A 93 3.70 10.79 -8.89
N PRO A 94 5.03 10.52 -8.84
CA PRO A 94 5.57 9.38 -8.12
C PRO A 94 5.15 9.29 -6.65
N LEU A 95 4.97 10.43 -5.96
CA LEU A 95 4.56 10.44 -4.56
C LEU A 95 3.13 9.92 -4.35
N ASN A 96 2.28 9.99 -5.37
CA ASN A 96 0.91 9.49 -5.33
C ASN A 96 0.84 7.98 -5.63
N ARG A 97 1.85 7.41 -6.30
CA ARG A 97 1.95 5.97 -6.54
C ARG A 97 2.49 5.24 -5.32
N ARG A 98 1.67 5.09 -4.29
CA ARG A 98 2.08 4.52 -3.01
C ARG A 98 1.10 3.50 -2.45
N THR A 99 1.61 2.66 -1.56
CA THR A 99 0.80 1.95 -0.57
C THR A 99 1.22 2.41 0.83
N ALA A 100 0.24 2.83 1.62
CA ALA A 100 0.40 3.14 3.03
C ALA A 100 0.11 1.90 3.86
N VAL A 101 0.94 1.64 4.86
CA VAL A 101 0.74 0.56 5.83
C VAL A 101 0.73 1.19 7.22
N THR A 102 -0.37 1.04 7.93
CA THR A 102 -0.54 1.51 9.31
C THR A 102 -0.68 0.30 10.21
N ILE A 103 0.19 0.21 11.22
CA ILE A 103 0.14 -0.86 12.21
C ILE A 103 -0.29 -0.24 13.53
N SER A 104 -1.40 -0.73 14.08
CA SER A 104 -1.87 -0.35 15.40
C SER A 104 -1.38 -1.38 16.42
N PHE A 105 -0.89 -0.90 17.55
CA PHE A 105 -0.44 -1.72 18.67
C PHE A 105 -1.45 -1.60 19.82
N ARG A 106 -1.60 -2.68 20.59
CA ARG A 106 -2.32 -2.67 21.87
C ARG A 106 -1.38 -2.38 23.02
#